data_AF-A0A922A4Z5-F1
#
_entry.id   AF-A0A922A4Z5-F1
#
_cell.length_a   1.000
_cell.length_b   1.000
_cell.length_c   1.000
_cell.angle_alpha   90.00
_cell.angle_beta   90.00
_cell.angle_gamma   90.00
#
_symmetry.space_group_name_H-M   'P 1'
#
loop_
_entity.id
_entity.type
_entity.pdbx_description
1 polymer ?
#
loop_
_entity_poly.entity_id
_entity_poly.type
_entity_poly.pdbx_seq_one_letter_code
_entity_poly.pdbx_strand_id
1 'polypeptide(L)'
;MEVERRHEAIKGLLNMTFLETVEPITVNYTLSLSSGENVGLKASQMIRWDREASKFFAQKLDRSSGYKNMIEYATYFSQAISEGLLWENSDHIGALFELINLCFILEYNEEAVEFVMKTKNMQIFKEDEEFLASIFL
;
A
#
# COMPACT_ATOMS: atom_id res chain seq x y z
N MET A 1 3.79 9.06 19.80
CA MET A 1 3.66 9.92 18.60
C MET A 1 2.53 10.90 18.88
N GLU A 2 2.80 12.20 18.80
CA GLU A 2 1.80 13.26 19.09
C GLU A 2 0.58 13.16 18.17
N VAL A 3 -0.60 13.56 18.67
CA VAL A 3 -1.88 13.47 17.97
C VAL A 3 -1.81 14.15 16.60
N GLU A 4 -1.20 15.33 16.55
CA GLU A 4 -1.02 16.14 15.35
C GLU A 4 -0.24 15.38 14.29
N ARG A 5 0.84 14.70 14.67
CA ARG A 5 1.66 13.91 13.74
C ARG A 5 0.90 12.70 13.20
N ARG A 6 0.05 12.07 14.02
CA ARG A 6 -0.81 10.96 13.56
C ARG A 6 -1.84 11.46 12.57
N HIS A 7 -2.52 12.56 12.87
CA HIS A 7 -3.51 13.18 11.99
C HIS A 7 -2.90 13.70 10.70
N GLU A 8 -1.68 14.25 10.72
CA GLU A 8 -0.93 14.63 9.53
C GLU A 8 -0.63 13.43 8.63
N ALA A 9 -0.20 12.30 9.20
CA ALA A 9 0.01 11.07 8.45
C ALA A 9 -1.27 10.57 7.79
N ILE A 10 -2.40 10.59 8.52
CA ILE A 10 -3.72 10.22 7.98
C ILE A 10 -4.13 11.17 6.84
N LYS A 11 -3.96 12.49 7.00
CA LYS A 11 -4.22 13.47 5.93
C LYS A 11 -3.33 13.22 4.72
N GLY A 12 -2.07 12.87 4.93
CA GLY A 12 -1.13 12.48 3.89
C GLY A 12 -1.69 11.34 3.04
N LEU A 13 -2.21 10.29 3.69
CA LEU A 13 -2.88 9.16 3.02
C LEU A 13 -4.17 9.60 2.29
N LEU A 14 -5.02 10.40 2.93
CA LEU A 14 -6.29 10.84 2.34
C LEU A 14 -6.12 11.73 1.12
N ASN A 15 -5.06 12.53 1.09
CA ASN A 15 -4.74 13.41 -0.03
C ASN A 15 -4.07 12.67 -1.20
N MET A 16 -3.79 11.37 -1.07
CA MET A 16 -3.22 10.58 -2.16
C MET A 16 -4.21 10.44 -3.30
N THR A 17 -3.73 10.69 -4.51
CA THR A 17 -4.51 10.49 -5.73
C THR A 17 -4.23 9.10 -6.30
N PHE A 18 -5.28 8.31 -6.52
CA PHE A 18 -5.22 7.05 -7.24
C PHE A 18 -5.79 7.22 -8.65
N LEU A 19 -5.03 6.77 -9.64
CA LEU A 19 -5.41 6.76 -11.04
C LEU A 19 -5.52 5.31 -11.51
N GLU A 20 -6.74 4.92 -11.91
CA GLU A 20 -6.99 3.59 -12.46
C GLU A 20 -6.39 3.48 -13.88
N THR A 21 -5.69 2.37 -14.16
CA THR A 21 -5.19 2.04 -15.50
C THR A 21 -5.90 0.79 -16.03
N VAL A 22 -6.22 0.81 -17.32
CA VAL A 22 -6.81 -0.35 -18.02
C VAL A 22 -5.73 -1.38 -18.36
N GLU A 23 -4.54 -0.91 -18.73
CA GLU A 23 -3.40 -1.76 -19.09
C GLU A 23 -2.45 -2.00 -17.89
N PRO A 24 -1.76 -3.15 -17.84
CA PRO A 24 -0.74 -3.42 -16.84
C PRO A 24 0.45 -2.47 -16.95
N ILE A 25 1.02 -2.05 -15.81
CA ILE A 25 2.20 -1.19 -15.79
C ILE A 25 3.43 -2.05 -16.10
N THR A 26 3.98 -1.88 -17.30
CA THR A 26 5.20 -2.60 -17.70
C THR A 26 6.44 -1.83 -17.25
N VAL A 27 7.28 -2.47 -16.45
CA VAL A 27 8.59 -1.96 -16.05
C VAL A 27 9.66 -2.79 -16.73
N ASN A 28 10.48 -2.14 -17.55
CA ASN A 28 11.66 -2.74 -18.16
C ASN A 28 12.90 -2.21 -17.43
N TYR A 29 13.70 -3.09 -16.84
CA TYR A 29 14.98 -2.72 -16.28
C TYR A 29 16.09 -3.57 -16.87
N THR A 30 17.28 -2.99 -16.95
CA THR A 30 18.50 -3.66 -17.40
C THR A 30 19.51 -3.58 -16.27
N LEU A 31 19.95 -4.74 -15.79
CA LEU A 31 20.99 -4.85 -14.79
C LEU A 31 22.31 -5.16 -15.50
N SER A 32 23.26 -4.24 -15.38
CA SER A 32 24.65 -4.48 -15.78
C SER A 32 25.37 -5.23 -14.67
N LEU A 33 25.79 -6.46 -14.98
CA LEU A 33 26.57 -7.29 -14.09
C LEU A 33 28.03 -6.85 -14.11
N SER A 34 28.76 -7.12 -13.02
CA SER A 34 30.20 -6.86 -12.92
C SER A 34 31.03 -7.62 -13.96
N SER A 35 30.47 -8.70 -14.55
CA SER A 35 31.04 -9.43 -15.69
C SER A 35 31.00 -8.66 -17.01
N GLY A 36 30.29 -7.53 -17.09
CA GLY A 36 30.03 -6.79 -18.32
C GLY A 36 28.80 -7.26 -19.10
N GLU A 37 28.12 -8.30 -18.63
CA GLU A 37 26.85 -8.77 -19.20
C GLU A 37 25.68 -7.90 -18.74
N ASN A 38 24.71 -7.68 -19.61
CA ASN A 38 23.48 -6.97 -19.30
C ASN A 38 22.30 -7.95 -19.28
N VAL A 39 21.57 -8.01 -18.17
CA VAL A 39 20.35 -8.82 -18.04
C VAL A 39 19.13 -7.89 -18.12
N GLY A 40 18.32 -8.07 -19.16
CA GLY A 40 17.04 -7.38 -19.32
C GLY A 40 15.92 -8.14 -18.64
N LEU A 41 15.20 -7.48 -17.73
CA LEU A 41 14.04 -8.04 -17.06
C LEU A 41 12.81 -7.16 -17.33
N LYS A 42 11.73 -7.81 -17.75
CA LYS A 42 10.42 -7.20 -17.94
C LYS A 42 9.52 -7.65 -16.81
N ALA A 43 9.17 -6.72 -15.92
CA ALA A 43 8.21 -6.95 -14.85
C ALA A 43 6.89 -6.27 -15.18
N SER A 44 5.78 -6.92 -14.85
CA SER A 44 4.45 -6.29 -14.85
C SER A 44 4.12 -5.95 -13.41
N GLN A 45 4.03 -4.66 -13.10
CA GLN A 45 3.51 -4.20 -11.81
C GLN A 45 2.03 -3.85 -11.96
N MET A 46 1.23 -4.24 -10.97
CA MET A 46 -0.18 -3.87 -10.93
C MET A 46 -0.36 -2.46 -10.35
N ILE A 47 0.54 -2.04 -9.45
CA ILE A 47 0.44 -0.76 -8.75
C ILE A 47 1.81 -0.12 -8.71
N ARG A 48 1.86 1.19 -8.94
CA ARG A 48 3.07 2.00 -8.89
C ARG A 48 2.82 3.31 -8.16
N TRP A 49 3.75 3.66 -7.27
CA TRP A 49 3.87 5.00 -6.71
C TRP A 49 4.74 5.87 -7.60
N ASP A 50 4.24 7.04 -7.98
CA ASP A 50 5.02 8.11 -8.60
C ASP A 50 5.21 9.25 -7.60
N ARG A 51 6.44 9.36 -7.09
CA ARG A 51 6.83 10.35 -6.10
C ARG A 51 6.79 11.78 -6.63
N GLU A 52 7.17 12.00 -7.90
CA GLU A 52 7.22 13.34 -8.49
C GLU A 52 5.81 13.87 -8.72
N ALA A 53 4.92 13.02 -9.24
CA ALA A 53 3.53 13.36 -9.43
C ALA A 53 2.73 13.36 -8.12
N SER A 54 3.24 12.69 -7.08
CA SER A 54 2.52 12.36 -5.85
C SER A 54 1.22 11.58 -6.13
N LYS A 55 1.28 10.58 -7.04
CA LYS A 55 0.13 9.78 -7.46
C LYS A 55 0.42 8.29 -7.47
N PHE A 56 -0.61 7.51 -7.16
CA PHE A 56 -0.64 6.07 -7.39
C PHE A 56 -1.30 5.77 -8.72
N PHE A 57 -0.67 4.88 -9.48
CA PHE A 57 -1.27 4.26 -10.64
C PHE A 57 -1.59 2.82 -10.28
N ALA A 58 -2.83 2.41 -10.47
CA ALA A 58 -3.29 1.07 -10.12
C ALA A 58 -4.06 0.47 -11.28
N GLN A 59 -3.66 -0.71 -11.72
CA GLN A 59 -4.47 -1.50 -12.63
C GLN A 59 -5.81 -1.83 -11.97
N LYS A 60 -6.88 -1.85 -12.75
CA LYS A 60 -8.17 -2.31 -12.22
C LYS A 60 -8.07 -3.74 -11.67
N LEU A 61 -8.46 -3.93 -10.41
CA LEU A 61 -8.53 -5.25 -9.80
C LEU A 61 -9.65 -6.08 -10.43
N ASP A 62 -9.29 -7.19 -11.09
CA ASP A 62 -10.23 -8.21 -11.52
C ASP A 62 -10.44 -9.27 -10.42
N ARG A 63 -11.47 -9.06 -9.60
CA ARG A 63 -11.82 -10.00 -8.52
C ARG A 63 -12.33 -11.36 -9.00
N SER A 64 -12.70 -11.49 -10.28
CA SER A 64 -13.21 -12.77 -10.83
C SER A 64 -12.09 -13.78 -11.14
N SER A 65 -10.84 -13.32 -11.12
CA SER A 65 -9.68 -14.08 -11.55
C SER A 65 -9.06 -15.01 -10.48
N GLY A 66 -9.73 -15.15 -9.33
CA GLY A 66 -9.39 -16.09 -8.26
C GLY A 66 -8.35 -15.61 -7.25
N TYR A 67 -8.07 -16.44 -6.25
CA TYR A 67 -7.25 -16.08 -5.08
C TYR A 67 -5.81 -15.68 -5.42
N LYS A 68 -5.19 -16.30 -6.44
CA LYS A 68 -3.82 -15.97 -6.84
C LYS A 68 -3.69 -14.49 -7.20
N ASN A 69 -4.56 -13.99 -8.08
CA ASN A 69 -4.52 -12.61 -8.54
C ASN A 69 -4.89 -11.62 -7.43
N MET A 70 -5.80 -12.01 -6.52
CA MET A 70 -6.11 -11.20 -5.33
C MET A 70 -4.89 -11.05 -4.42
N ILE A 71 -4.14 -12.13 -4.17
CA ILE A 71 -2.91 -12.10 -3.35
C ILE A 71 -1.81 -11.28 -4.04
N GLU A 72 -1.62 -11.47 -5.36
CA GLU A 72 -0.65 -10.67 -6.13
C GLU A 72 -0.99 -9.18 -6.06
N TYR A 73 -2.26 -8.82 -6.25
CA TYR A 73 -2.72 -7.44 -6.17
C TYR A 73 -2.55 -6.87 -4.75
N ALA A 74 -2.96 -7.60 -3.73
CA ALA A 74 -2.80 -7.19 -2.32
C ALA A 74 -1.31 -6.94 -2.00
N THR A 75 -0.43 -7.79 -2.51
CA THR A 75 1.03 -7.65 -2.35
C THR A 75 1.54 -6.37 -3.01
N TYR A 76 1.23 -6.14 -4.29
CA TYR A 76 1.66 -4.91 -4.97
C TYR A 76 1.05 -3.64 -4.37
N PHE A 77 -0.21 -3.72 -3.94
CA PHE A 77 -0.90 -2.62 -3.28
C PHE A 77 -0.19 -2.24 -1.99
N SER A 78 -0.01 -3.22 -1.11
CA SER A 78 0.62 -3.02 0.19
C SER A 78 2.03 -2.49 0.06
N GLN A 79 2.79 -2.98 -0.92
CA GLN A 79 4.14 -2.52 -1.19
C GLN A 79 4.15 -1.05 -1.61
N ALA A 80 3.38 -0.71 -2.65
CA ALA A 80 3.35 0.66 -3.17
C ALA A 80 2.90 1.66 -2.10
N ILE A 81 1.84 1.36 -1.35
CA ILE A 81 1.32 2.26 -0.31
C ILE A 81 2.33 2.44 0.81
N SER A 82 2.96 1.35 1.28
CA SER A 82 3.91 1.42 2.39
C SER A 82 5.16 2.20 2.00
N GLU A 83 5.71 1.93 0.81
CA GLU A 83 6.84 2.68 0.27
C GLU A 83 6.48 4.15 0.02
N GLY A 84 5.27 4.42 -0.49
CA GLY A 84 4.84 5.78 -0.80
C GLY A 84 4.55 6.64 0.44
N LEU A 85 3.97 6.06 1.49
CA LEU A 85 3.69 6.75 2.75
C LEU A 85 4.94 6.92 3.62
N LEU A 86 5.78 5.89 3.70
CA LEU A 86 6.89 5.82 4.64
C LEU A 86 8.25 5.93 3.95
N TRP A 87 8.32 6.59 2.79
CA TRP A 87 9.59 6.76 2.05
C TRP A 87 10.67 7.47 2.88
N GLU A 88 10.30 8.32 3.84
CA GLU A 88 11.22 8.98 4.79
C GLU A 88 11.55 8.11 6.02
N ASN A 89 10.81 7.02 6.25
CA ASN A 89 10.92 6.17 7.43
C ASN A 89 10.88 4.68 7.04
N SER A 90 11.93 4.26 6.31
CA SER A 90 12.00 2.95 5.66
C SER A 90 11.93 1.77 6.61
N ASP A 91 12.33 1.95 7.87
CA ASP A 91 12.35 0.90 8.90
C ASP A 91 10.93 0.38 9.24
N HIS A 92 9.90 1.17 8.93
CA HIS A 92 8.51 0.82 9.18
C HIS A 92 7.74 0.36 7.93
N ILE A 93 8.36 0.40 6.74
CA ILE A 93 7.73 -0.04 5.48
C ILE A 93 7.26 -1.49 5.59
N GLY A 94 8.09 -2.39 6.11
CA GLY A 94 7.75 -3.81 6.23
C GLY A 94 6.55 -4.07 7.15
N ALA A 95 6.49 -3.36 8.28
CA ALA A 95 5.38 -3.50 9.23
C ALA A 95 4.05 -3.00 8.65
N LEU A 96 4.07 -1.85 7.96
CA LEU A 96 2.88 -1.32 7.30
C LEU A 96 2.44 -2.21 6.13
N PHE A 97 3.41 -2.74 5.37
CA PHE A 97 3.16 -3.68 4.27
C PHE A 97 2.38 -4.90 4.77
N GLU A 98 2.84 -5.54 5.84
CA GLU A 98 2.19 -6.74 6.38
C GLU A 98 0.75 -6.45 6.83
N LEU A 99 0.52 -5.31 7.47
CA LEU A 99 -0.81 -4.91 7.94
C LEU A 99 -1.78 -4.68 6.79
N ILE A 100 -1.38 -3.87 5.80
CA ILE A 100 -2.23 -3.59 4.64
C ILE A 100 -2.52 -4.88 3.89
N ASN A 101 -1.51 -5.74 3.69
CA ASN A 101 -1.66 -6.98 2.94
C ASN A 101 -2.62 -7.94 3.62
N LEU A 102 -2.47 -8.11 4.93
CA LEU A 102 -3.35 -8.97 5.72
C LEU A 102 -4.79 -8.43 5.73
N CYS A 103 -4.99 -7.14 5.97
CA CYS A 103 -6.32 -6.52 5.93
C CYS A 103 -6.99 -6.64 4.56
N PHE A 104 -6.22 -6.51 3.48
CA PHE A 104 -6.73 -6.67 2.11
C PHE A 104 -7.19 -8.10 1.85
N ILE A 105 -6.41 -9.10 2.27
CA ILE A 105 -6.74 -10.53 2.14
C ILE A 105 -7.98 -10.88 2.97
N LEU A 106 -8.16 -10.24 4.13
CA LEU A 106 -9.34 -10.37 4.99
C LEU A 106 -10.56 -9.58 4.49
N GLU A 107 -10.46 -8.97 3.30
CA GLU A 107 -11.50 -8.11 2.71
C GLU A 107 -12.00 -7.00 3.64
N TYR A 108 -11.13 -6.53 4.54
CA TYR A 108 -11.48 -5.54 5.57
C TYR A 108 -12.68 -5.95 6.45
N ASN A 109 -12.88 -7.26 6.65
CA ASN A 109 -13.88 -7.74 7.58
C ASN A 109 -13.59 -7.20 8.99
N GLU A 110 -14.54 -6.46 9.56
CA GLU A 110 -14.35 -5.71 10.80
C GLU A 110 -13.92 -6.61 11.98
N GLU A 111 -14.60 -7.74 12.18
CA GLU A 111 -14.28 -8.69 13.26
C GLU A 111 -12.88 -9.30 13.09
N ALA A 112 -12.50 -9.66 11.86
CA ALA A 112 -11.19 -10.22 11.56
C ALA A 112 -10.07 -9.17 11.73
N VAL A 113 -10.31 -7.94 11.29
CA VAL A 113 -9.37 -6.82 11.47
C VAL A 113 -9.22 -6.49 12.95
N GLU A 114 -10.31 -6.45 13.71
CA GLU A 114 -10.27 -6.19 15.16
C GLU A 114 -9.45 -7.28 15.89
N PHE A 115 -9.63 -8.55 15.50
CA PHE A 115 -8.81 -9.65 16.02
C PHE A 115 -7.32 -9.46 15.70
N VAL A 116 -6.97 -9.12 14.45
CA VAL A 116 -5.58 -8.85 14.06
C VAL A 116 -4.99 -7.71 14.89
N MET A 117 -5.72 -6.61 15.05
CA MET A 117 -5.28 -5.48 15.86
C MET A 117 -5.01 -5.87 17.31
N LYS A 118 -5.92 -6.65 17.92
CA LYS A 118 -5.75 -7.18 19.28
C LYS A 118 -4.49 -8.04 19.38
N THR A 119 -4.25 -8.97 18.44
CA THR A 119 -3.06 -9.84 18.48
C THR A 119 -1.74 -9.09 18.29
N LYS A 120 -1.77 -7.95 17.58
CA LYS A 120 -0.61 -7.07 17.36
C LYS A 120 -0.46 -5.99 18.44
N ASN A 121 -1.29 -6.02 19.49
CA ASN A 121 -1.35 -4.99 20.54
C ASN A 121 -1.53 -3.57 19.98
N MET A 122 -2.35 -3.45 18.93
CA MET A 122 -2.70 -2.17 18.32
C MET A 122 -3.98 -1.64 18.94
N GLN A 123 -4.00 -0.33 19.17
CA GLN A 123 -5.15 0.39 19.68
C GLN A 123 -5.35 1.63 18.82
N ILE A 124 -6.62 1.93 18.50
CA ILE A 124 -7.00 3.23 17.97
C ILE A 124 -7.31 4.14 19.15
N PHE A 125 -6.71 5.33 19.17
CA PHE A 125 -7.01 6.32 20.20
C PHE A 125 -8.33 7.01 19.86
N LYS A 126 -9.11 7.38 20.89
CA LYS A 126 -10.44 8.01 20.72
C LYS A 126 -10.36 9.28 19.87
N GLU A 127 -9.28 10.04 20.02
CA GLU A 127 -9.02 11.27 19.26
C GLU A 127 -8.84 10.97 17.76
N ASP A 128 -8.22 9.84 17.42
CA ASP A 128 -8.02 9.41 16.03
C ASP A 128 -9.35 8.91 15.43
N GLU A 129 -10.20 8.23 16.22
CA GLU A 129 -11.55 7.82 15.81
C GLU A 129 -12.44 9.04 15.51
N GLU A 130 -12.45 10.03 16.43
CA GLU A 130 -13.20 11.28 16.25
C GLU A 130 -12.70 12.06 15.02
N PHE A 131 -11.39 12.09 14.82
CA PHE A 131 -10.79 12.71 13.63
C PHE A 131 -11.21 12.01 12.34
N LEU A 132 -11.11 10.68 12.26
CA LEU A 132 -11.56 9.91 11.08
C LEU A 132 -13.05 10.10 10.82
N ALA A 133 -13.88 10.04 11.86
CA ALA A 133 -15.32 10.30 11.73
C ALA A 133 -15.59 11.69 11.13
N SER A 134 -14.84 12.72 11.53
CA SER A 134 -15.01 14.08 11.00
C SER A 134 -14.65 14.26 9.52
N ILE A 135 -13.93 13.31 8.92
CA ILE A 135 -13.49 13.35 7.52
C ILE A 135 -14.51 12.68 6.60
N PHE A 136 -15.15 11.60 7.08
CA PHE A 136 -16.04 10.75 6.28
C PHE A 136 -17.54 10.97 6.55
N LEU A 137 -17.91 11.77 7.55
CA LEU A 137 -19.26 12.29 7.79
C LEU A 137 -19.54 13.56 6.98
#